data_AF-A0A8S9UXA9-F1
#
_entry.id   AF-A0A8S9UXA9-F1
#
_cell.length_a   1.000
_cell.length_b   1.000
_cell.length_c   1.000
_cell.angle_alpha   90.00
_cell.angle_beta   90.00
_cell.angle_gamma   90.00
#
_symmetry.space_group_name_H-M   'P 1'
#
loop_
_entity.id
_entity.type
_entity.pdbx_description
1 polymer ?
#
loop_
_entity_poly.entity_id
_entity_poly.type
_entity_poly.pdbx_seq_one_letter_code
_entity_poly.pdbx_strand_id
1 'polypeptide(L)'
;MDLPETSRLYGAGIAAAKFADQRLESRTRVDYTGSLRRFTAFCIAEGYPDPMKQRFVQLPGVLAAYINQLATANKSQWPAEKLRAAIS
;
A
#
# COMPACT_ATOMS: atom_id res chain seq x y z
N MET A 1 -5.91 15.91 1.34
CA MET A 1 -6.62 16.64 2.41
C MET A 1 -7.06 15.58 3.41
N ASP A 2 -6.41 15.49 4.58
CA ASP A 2 -6.79 14.51 5.59
C ASP A 2 -8.11 14.93 6.26
N LEU A 3 -9.01 13.96 6.46
CA LEU A 3 -10.30 14.19 7.12
C LEU A 3 -10.07 14.39 8.63
N PRO A 4 -10.73 15.36 9.28
CA PRO A 4 -10.62 15.53 10.74
C PRO A 4 -11.06 14.25 11.46
N GLU A 5 -10.33 13.83 12.50
CA GLU A 5 -10.62 12.58 13.22
C GLU A 5 -12.02 12.57 13.88
N THR A 6 -12.54 13.75 14.22
CA THR A 6 -13.89 13.95 14.76
C THR A 6 -14.99 13.92 13.69
N SER A 7 -14.62 13.89 12.41
CA SER A 7 -15.58 13.85 11.31
C SER A 7 -16.27 12.50 11.24
N ARG A 8 -17.59 12.53 11.04
CA ARG A 8 -18.37 11.34 10.71
C ARG A 8 -17.82 10.61 9.48
N LEU A 9 -17.27 11.34 8.51
CA LEU A 9 -16.64 10.76 7.31
C LEU A 9 -15.33 10.03 7.63
N TYR A 10 -14.58 10.50 8.62
CA TYR A 10 -13.37 9.81 9.10
C TYR A 10 -13.75 8.46 9.71
N GLY A 11 -14.71 8.45 10.63
CA GLY A 11 -15.23 7.20 11.23
C GLY A 11 -15.81 6.23 10.20
N ALA A 12 -16.55 6.74 9.21
CA ALA A 12 -17.08 5.93 8.10
C ALA A 12 -15.95 5.36 7.23
N GLY A 13 -14.90 6.13 6.96
CA GLY A 13 -13.73 5.67 6.22
C GLY A 13 -12.99 4.53 6.92
N ILE A 14 -12.79 4.63 8.24
CA ILE A 14 -12.18 3.56 9.05
C ILE A 14 -13.03 2.29 9.04
N ALA A 15 -14.36 2.43 9.18
CA ALA A 15 -15.27 1.29 9.13
C ALA A 15 -15.29 0.61 7.75
N ALA A 16 -15.29 1.40 6.66
CA ALA A 16 -15.26 0.89 5.30
C ALA A 16 -13.96 0.13 5.00
N ALA A 17 -12.81 0.65 5.44
CA ALA A 17 -11.52 -0.02 5.29
C ALA A 17 -11.50 -1.39 6.02
N LYS A 18 -11.97 -1.43 7.27
CA LYS A 18 -12.09 -2.69 8.03
C LYS A 18 -13.02 -3.70 7.35
N PHE A 19 -14.13 -3.22 6.78
CA PHE A 19 -15.07 -4.08 6.08
C PHE A 19 -14.48 -4.63 4.77
N ALA A 20 -13.72 -3.82 4.03
CA ALA A 20 -12.99 -4.26 2.84
C ALA A 20 -11.98 -5.35 3.16
N ASP A 21 -11.20 -5.19 4.24
CA ASP A 21 -10.23 -6.20 4.70
C ASP A 21 -10.89 -7.55 5.06
N GLN A 22 -12.10 -7.52 5.63
CA GLN A 22 -12.86 -8.72 5.97
C GLN A 22 -13.34 -9.50 4.74
N ARG A 23 -13.48 -8.84 3.58
CA ARG A 23 -13.90 -9.48 2.32
C ARG A 23 -12.75 -10.16 1.58
N LEU A 24 -11.51 -9.92 1.99
CA LEU A 24 -10.34 -10.60 1.43
C LEU A 24 -10.20 -11.99 2.03
N GLU A 25 -10.05 -13.00 1.17
CA GLU A 25 -9.66 -14.35 1.60
C GLU A 25 -8.36 -14.30 2.43
N SER A 26 -8.25 -15.14 3.46
CA SER A 26 -7.12 -15.14 4.39
C SER A 26 -5.76 -15.23 3.68
N ARG A 27 -5.68 -15.99 2.59
CA ARG A 27 -4.46 -16.13 1.79
C ARG A 27 -4.09 -14.83 1.08
N THR A 28 -5.07 -14.17 0.47
CA THR A 28 -4.90 -12.85 -0.17
C THR A 28 -4.47 -11.79 0.83
N ARG A 29 -5.01 -11.83 2.05
CA ARG A 29 -4.60 -10.91 3.13
C ARG A 29 -3.12 -11.07 3.50
N VAL A 30 -2.64 -12.32 3.58
CA VAL A 30 -1.21 -12.61 3.85
C VAL A 30 -0.31 -12.10 2.72
N ASP A 31 -0.70 -12.33 1.47
CA ASP A 31 0.04 -11.87 0.29
C ASP A 31 0.13 -10.35 0.22
N TYR A 32 -0.97 -9.65 0.54
CA TYR A 32 -1.02 -8.19 0.57
C TYR A 32 -0.17 -7.64 1.71
N THR A 33 -0.28 -8.22 2.91
CA THR A 33 0.56 -7.85 4.06
C THR A 33 2.04 -8.02 3.72
N GLY A 34 2.42 -9.12 3.07
CA GLY A 34 3.80 -9.36 2.63
C GLY A 34 4.28 -8.32 1.61
N SER A 35 3.42 -7.95 0.65
CA SER A 35 3.73 -6.95 -0.37
C SER A 35 3.90 -5.55 0.23
N LEU A 36 3.03 -5.19 1.17
CA LEU A 36 3.09 -3.92 1.89
C LEU A 36 4.35 -3.81 2.75
N ARG A 37 4.75 -4.89 3.45
CA ARG A 37 6.02 -4.93 4.20
C ARG A 37 7.25 -4.70 3.31
N ARG A 38 7.27 -5.31 2.12
CA ARG A 38 8.36 -5.11 1.15
C ARG A 38 8.41 -3.66 0.66
N PHE A 39 7.25 -3.05 0.39
CA PHE A 39 7.17 -1.64 0.01
C PHE A 39 7.63 -0.71 1.13
N THR A 40 7.22 -0.96 2.39
CA THR A 40 7.71 -0.20 3.55
C THR A 40 9.22 -0.29 3.68
N ALA A 41 9.80 -1.48 3.52
CA ALA A 41 11.25 -1.66 3.58
C ALA A 41 11.96 -0.86 2.47
N PHE A 42 11.40 -0.85 1.25
CA PHE A 42 11.89 -0.02 0.15
C PHE A 42 11.84 1.48 0.50
N CYS A 43 10.72 1.99 0.99
CA CYS A 43 10.59 3.39 1.40
C CYS A 43 11.66 3.78 2.43
N ILE A 44 11.85 2.96 3.46
CA ILE A 44 12.83 3.23 4.52
C ILE A 44 14.26 3.21 3.95
N ALA A 45 14.58 2.27 3.07
CA ALA A 45 15.91 2.18 2.44
C ALA A 45 16.23 3.41 1.57
N GLU A 46 15.24 3.99 0.91
CA GLU A 46 15.36 5.20 0.09
C GLU A 46 15.23 6.51 0.91
N GLY A 47 15.16 6.41 2.25
CA GLY A 47 15.11 7.56 3.15
C GLY A 47 13.72 8.20 3.32
N TYR A 48 12.66 7.55 2.86
CA TYR A 48 11.28 8.00 3.05
C TYR A 48 10.70 7.53 4.39
N PRO A 49 9.71 8.26 4.95
CA PRO A 49 8.98 7.82 6.13
C PRO A 49 8.29 6.47 5.93
N ASP A 50 8.05 5.75 7.02
CA ASP A 50 7.27 4.51 6.99
C ASP A 50 5.81 4.84 6.58
N PRO A 51 5.35 4.39 5.40
CA PRO A 51 4.01 4.70 4.90
C PRO A 51 2.89 4.09 5.76
N MET A 52 3.20 3.11 6.62
CA MET A 52 2.26 2.52 7.57
C MET A 52 2.04 3.40 8.80
N LYS A 53 2.99 4.30 9.09
CA LYS A 53 2.95 5.17 10.28
C LYS A 53 2.62 6.60 9.93
N GLN A 54 3.08 7.08 8.77
CA GLN A 54 2.93 8.46 8.37
C GLN A 54 2.73 8.58 6.87
N ARG A 55 1.72 9.36 6.48
CA ARG A 55 1.55 9.79 5.08
C ARG A 55 2.54 10.89 4.74
N PHE A 56 3.07 10.84 3.52
CA PHE A 56 3.96 11.86 2.99
C PHE A 56 3.59 12.18 1.53
N VAL A 57 3.89 13.41 1.12
CA VAL A 57 3.39 13.99 -0.15
C VAL A 57 3.92 13.21 -1.37
N GLN A 58 5.12 12.67 -1.28
CA GLN A 58 5.80 11.95 -2.35
C GLN A 58 5.34 10.49 -2.47
N LEU A 59 4.50 9.99 -1.57
CA LEU A 59 4.08 8.58 -1.52
C LEU A 59 3.58 8.04 -2.87
N PRO A 60 2.75 8.76 -3.66
CA PRO A 60 2.34 8.29 -4.98
C PRO A 60 3.51 8.11 -5.96
N GLY A 61 4.50 9.01 -5.92
CA GLY A 61 5.68 8.94 -6.78
C GLY A 61 6.63 7.80 -6.39
N VAL A 62 6.86 7.62 -5.09
CA VAL A 62 7.68 6.52 -4.55
C VAL A 62 7.04 5.16 -4.87
N LEU A 63 5.72 5.07 -4.77
CA LEU A 63 4.98 3.88 -5.17
C LEU A 63 5.16 3.56 -6.67
N ALA A 64 5.05 4.57 -7.54
CA ALA A 64 5.26 4.37 -8.97
C ALA A 64 6.70 3.90 -9.29
N ALA A 65 7.70 4.48 -8.61
CA ALA A 65 9.10 4.06 -8.74
C ALA A 65 9.30 2.61 -8.31
N TYR A 66 8.72 2.20 -7.18
CA TYR A 66 8.79 0.83 -6.69
C TYR A 66 8.15 -0.18 -7.66
N ILE A 67 6.97 0.14 -8.20
CA ILE A 67 6.30 -0.70 -9.22
C ILE A 67 7.18 -0.84 -10.46
N ASN A 68 7.79 0.26 -10.92
CA ASN A 68 8.69 0.23 -12.07
C ASN A 68 9.96 -0.61 -11.82
N GLN A 69 10.55 -0.50 -10.63
CA GLN A 69 11.69 -1.33 -10.23
C GLN A 69 11.34 -2.81 -10.20
N LEU A 70 10.15 -3.17 -9.69
CA LEU A 70 9.70 -4.56 -9.69
C LEU A 70 9.43 -5.10 -11.10
N ALA A 71 8.85 -4.27 -11.98
CA ALA A 71 8.61 -4.64 -13.37
C ALA A 71 9.92 -4.87 -14.14
N THR A 72 10.94 -4.06 -13.88
CA THR A 72 12.25 -4.18 -14.53
C THR A 72 13.09 -5.33 -13.98
N ALA A 73 13.01 -5.62 -12.67
CA ALA A 73 13.72 -6.71 -12.03
C ALA A 73 13.12 -8.10 -12.36
N ASN A 74 11.80 -8.20 -12.55
CA ASN A 74 11.12 -9.47 -12.86
C ASN A 74 10.63 -9.50 -14.31
N LYS A 75 11.55 -9.85 -15.23
CA LYS A 75 11.24 -9.98 -16.67
C LYS A 75 10.27 -11.12 -17.00
N SER A 76 10.06 -12.09 -16.10
CA SER A 76 9.13 -13.21 -16.26
C SER A 76 7.83 -12.96 -15.47
N GLN A 77 6.94 -12.18 -16.07
CA GLN A 77 5.48 -12.26 -15.96
C GLN A 77 4.72 -12.24 -14.61
N TRP A 78 5.33 -12.00 -13.44
CA TRP A 78 4.61 -11.50 -12.24
C TRP A 78 5.61 -10.72 -11.38
N PRO A 79 5.43 -9.40 -11.14
CA PRO A 79 4.72 -8.91 -9.95
C PRO A 79 4.11 -7.50 -10.04
N ALA A 80 4.18 -6.77 -11.16
CA ALA A 80 3.81 -5.34 -11.20
C ALA A 80 2.29 -5.10 -11.15
N GLU A 81 1.51 -5.85 -11.92
CA GLU A 81 0.03 -5.72 -11.94
C GLU A 81 -0.61 -6.17 -10.64
N LYS A 82 -0.19 -7.31 -10.09
CA LYS A 82 -0.68 -7.78 -8.79
C LYS A 82 -0.31 -6.84 -7.65
N LEU A 83 0.89 -6.28 -7.68
CA LEU A 83 1.33 -5.35 -6.64
C LEU A 83 0.61 -4.00 -6.77
N ARG A 84 0.33 -3.53 -8.00
CA ARG A 84 -0.55 -2.39 -8.22
C ARG A 84 -1.97 -2.65 -7.70
N ALA A 85 -2.53 -3.84 -7.94
CA ALA A 85 -3.84 -4.24 -7.42
C ALA A 85 -3.87 -4.41 -5.90
N ALA A 86 -2.75 -4.77 -5.27
CA ALA A 86 -2.64 -4.92 -3.82
C ALA A 86 -2.52 -3.58 -3.07
N ILE A 87 -2.18 -2.50 -3.78
CA ILE A 87 -1.92 -1.18 -3.20
C ILE A 87 -3.00 -0.14 -3.57
N SER A 88 -3.79 -0.41 -4.63
CA SER A 88 -4.97 0.39 -5.00
C SER A 88 -6.13 0.13 -4.05
#